data_AF-A0A1Q3VMQ5-F1
#
_entry.id   AF-A0A1Q3VMQ5-F1
#
_cell.length_a   1.000
_cell.length_b   1.000
_cell.length_c   1.000
_cell.angle_alpha   90.00
_cell.angle_beta   90.00
_cell.angle_gamma   90.00
#
_symmetry.space_group_name_H-M   'P 1'
#
loop_
_entity.id
_entity.type
_entity.pdbx_description
1 polymer ?
#
loop_
_entity_poly.entity_id
_entity_poly.type
_entity_poly.pdbx_seq_one_letter_code
_entity_poly.pdbx_strand_id
1 'polypeptide(L)'
;MRKRFTTNNLTIKTKLNLLVFFFLAAIALVGMAGWFAISAVGHALRDLGDRNLPAMTALGDVRLARLRVAETMQSAANWRTEVFEEQADKADALREAKGIFEDLLERQQAFQALGESAFTAYDALPRSAEEEVLWNEFKTLWDDFHRLDSYQTNLAKDVAGAADWGELKQRMNQFLVATGRWSNSLYKVDAPLDRLVELNQAAARASKAAGDDLARRAGVGMAGLFIVATALAFALARVVMRSVVGSLNDMRNVILKVAEAKDFTLRAGVRGADETAQTTRSFNLLLESMQTSLLDVMAGARGIGDTSQQISAMGTQVTDSAGAQAEASASMALAIEQMIANIGHIASKARDVLAQAQEASSAADSGATAIAQTTGAMEKISGQVGCAGKAMDALREESDRISSIVSVIREVADQTNLLALNAAIEAARAGEQGRGFAVVADEVRKLAERTTSSAQEIGTMIAAMHTSVANAMRDMEGVVSHTGQSKAMSEQAARHMIEISASANRVSVAITEVTAALGHQEQAAQEIAARVEVVARLSERNNTTAARVAALSTALDGATGTLHRVVDRFKL
;
A
#
# COMPACT_ATOMS: atom_id res chain seq x y z
N MET A 1 -23.95 32.95 -31.32
CA MET A 1 -23.44 32.65 -29.96
C MET A 1 -22.59 33.82 -29.46
N ARG A 2 -23.15 34.73 -28.66
CA ARG A 2 -22.40 35.84 -28.02
C ARG A 2 -21.68 35.29 -26.77
N LYS A 3 -20.36 35.10 -26.85
CA LYS A 3 -19.52 34.92 -25.64
C LYS A 3 -19.61 36.21 -24.83
N ARG A 4 -20.42 36.23 -23.77
CA ARG A 4 -20.32 37.25 -22.74
C ARG A 4 -18.91 37.16 -22.18
N PHE A 5 -18.11 38.23 -22.35
CA PHE A 5 -16.86 38.42 -21.63
C PHE A 5 -17.20 38.45 -20.14
N THR A 6 -17.20 37.28 -19.50
CA THR A 6 -17.30 37.18 -18.05
C THR A 6 -15.88 37.26 -17.50
N THR A 7 -15.68 38.13 -16.52
CA THR A 7 -14.39 38.34 -15.83
C THR A 7 -13.84 37.06 -15.18
N ASN A 8 -14.63 35.97 -15.14
CA ASN A 8 -14.28 34.68 -14.55
C ASN A 8 -13.16 33.90 -15.28
N ASN A 9 -12.77 34.29 -16.49
CA ASN A 9 -11.69 33.63 -17.23
C ASN A 9 -10.34 34.37 -17.14
N LEU A 10 -10.29 35.52 -16.47
CA LEU A 10 -9.06 36.26 -16.24
C LEU A 10 -8.38 35.70 -14.98
N THR A 11 -7.05 35.58 -15.02
CA THR A 11 -6.25 35.22 -13.85
C THR A 11 -6.46 36.23 -12.71
N ILE A 12 -6.26 35.79 -11.46
CA ILE A 12 -6.32 36.68 -10.29
C ILE A 12 -5.35 37.85 -10.48
N LYS A 13 -4.14 37.56 -10.98
CA LYS A 13 -3.13 38.58 -11.29
C LYS A 13 -3.67 39.63 -12.27
N THR A 14 -4.30 39.21 -13.36
CA THR A 14 -4.85 40.14 -14.36
C THR A 14 -6.03 40.94 -13.80
N LYS A 15 -6.90 40.32 -12.98
CA LYS A 15 -8.00 41.02 -12.30
C LYS A 15 -7.50 42.12 -11.36
N LEU A 16 -6.46 41.84 -10.56
CA LEU A 16 -5.84 42.80 -9.65
C LEU A 16 -5.15 43.93 -10.41
N ASN A 17 -4.37 43.60 -11.46
CA ASN A 17 -3.71 44.60 -12.29
C ASN A 17 -4.70 45.54 -12.97
N LEU A 18 -5.84 45.02 -13.48
CA LEU A 18 -6.89 45.84 -14.05
C LEU A 18 -7.51 46.78 -13.00
N LEU A 19 -7.77 46.30 -11.78
CA LEU A 19 -8.32 47.13 -10.70
C LEU A 19 -7.39 48.29 -10.36
N VAL A 20 -6.08 48.02 -10.20
CA VAL A 20 -5.07 49.06 -9.93
C VAL A 20 -4.98 50.05 -11.09
N PHE A 21 -4.95 49.56 -12.33
CA PHE A 21 -4.90 50.40 -13.52
C PHE A 21 -6.10 51.35 -13.62
N PHE A 22 -7.33 50.83 -13.46
CA PHE A 22 -8.54 51.67 -13.51
C PHE A 22 -8.59 52.69 -12.36
N PHE A 23 -8.10 52.33 -11.18
CA PHE A 23 -8.04 53.26 -10.05
C PHE A 23 -7.05 54.41 -10.31
N LEU A 24 -5.85 54.11 -10.83
CA LEU A 24 -4.88 55.13 -11.21
C LEU A 24 -5.38 56.01 -12.35
N ALA A 25 -6.02 55.43 -13.37
CA ALA A 25 -6.62 56.17 -14.48
C ALA A 25 -7.73 57.12 -14.00
N ALA A 26 -8.57 56.68 -13.05
CA ALA A 26 -9.60 57.50 -12.42
C ALA A 26 -9.01 58.71 -11.67
N ILE A 27 -7.96 58.50 -10.86
CA ILE A 27 -7.28 59.58 -10.13
C ILE A 27 -6.69 60.60 -11.12
N ALA A 28 -5.99 60.12 -12.16
CA ALA A 28 -5.40 60.99 -13.17
C ALA A 28 -6.45 61.84 -13.90
N LEU A 29 -7.62 61.27 -14.21
CA LEU A 29 -8.70 61.97 -14.91
C LEU A 29 -9.34 63.06 -14.03
N VAL A 30 -9.59 62.77 -12.74
CA VAL A 30 -10.07 63.77 -11.77
C VAL A 30 -9.04 64.88 -11.54
N GLY A 31 -7.76 64.52 -11.41
CA GLY A 31 -6.67 65.48 -11.27
C GLY A 31 -6.54 66.43 -12.46
N MET A 32 -6.61 65.88 -13.69
CA MET A 32 -6.56 66.66 -14.92
C MET A 32 -7.75 67.62 -15.05
N ALA A 33 -8.97 67.15 -14.75
CA ALA A 33 -10.17 68.00 -14.77
C ALA A 33 -10.09 69.14 -13.72
N GLY A 34 -9.56 68.86 -12.53
CA GLY A 34 -9.36 69.86 -11.48
C GLY A 34 -8.34 70.93 -11.86
N TRP A 35 -7.25 70.53 -12.53
CA TRP A 35 -6.26 71.46 -13.03
C TRP A 35 -6.85 72.46 -14.03
N PHE A 36 -7.61 71.99 -15.02
CA PHE A 36 -8.28 72.86 -16.01
C PHE A 36 -9.27 73.83 -15.35
N ALA A 37 -10.08 73.35 -14.40
CA ALA A 37 -11.02 74.18 -13.65
C ALA A 37 -10.34 75.36 -12.91
N ILE A 38 -9.28 75.07 -12.15
CA ILE A 38 -8.53 76.09 -11.39
C ILE A 38 -7.92 77.12 -12.33
N SER A 39 -7.35 76.68 -13.46
CA SER A 39 -6.74 77.59 -14.44
C SER A 39 -7.73 78.59 -15.05
N ALA A 40 -8.98 78.17 -15.27
CA ALA A 40 -10.01 79.00 -15.87
C ALA A 40 -10.57 80.06 -14.88
N VAL A 41 -10.73 79.70 -13.61
CA VAL A 41 -11.07 80.65 -12.53
C VAL A 41 -9.95 81.67 -12.32
N GLY A 42 -8.69 81.23 -12.44
CA GLY A 42 -7.53 82.11 -12.34
C GLY A 42 -7.42 83.19 -13.43
N HIS A 43 -8.10 83.04 -14.57
CA HIS A 43 -8.19 84.10 -15.58
C HIS A 43 -9.21 85.18 -15.18
N ALA A 44 -10.40 84.79 -14.71
CA ALA A 44 -11.43 85.74 -14.29
C ALA A 44 -11.01 86.60 -13.07
N LEU A 45 -10.18 86.03 -12.18
CA LEU A 45 -9.61 86.77 -11.05
C LEU A 45 -8.53 87.77 -11.48
N ARG A 46 -7.74 87.45 -12.52
CA ARG A 46 -6.73 88.36 -13.07
C ARG A 46 -7.36 89.59 -13.72
N ASP A 47 -8.41 89.42 -14.51
CA ASP A 47 -9.14 90.56 -15.11
C ASP A 47 -9.73 91.51 -14.04
N LEU A 48 -10.16 90.97 -12.91
CA LEU A 48 -10.70 91.77 -11.81
C LEU A 48 -9.60 92.53 -11.05
N GLY A 49 -8.44 91.90 -10.85
CA GLY A 49 -7.28 92.49 -10.16
C GLY A 49 -6.50 93.50 -11.00
N ASP A 50 -6.27 93.21 -12.28
CA ASP A 50 -5.37 93.98 -13.13
C ASP A 50 -6.07 95.13 -13.87
N ARG A 51 -7.40 95.07 -14.05
CA ARG A 51 -8.17 96.05 -14.83
C ARG A 51 -9.23 96.78 -14.01
N ASN A 52 -10.21 96.05 -13.50
CA ASN A 52 -11.43 96.68 -12.97
C ASN A 52 -11.20 97.38 -11.62
N LEU A 53 -10.41 96.79 -10.71
CA LEU A 53 -10.10 97.40 -9.41
C LEU A 53 -9.26 98.69 -9.53
N PRO A 54 -8.12 98.71 -10.24
CA PRO A 54 -7.35 99.94 -10.46
C PRO A 54 -8.18 101.04 -11.12
N ALA A 55 -9.04 100.69 -12.09
CA ALA A 55 -9.90 101.63 -12.78
C ALA A 55 -10.94 102.28 -11.85
N MET A 56 -11.59 101.47 -11.00
CA MET A 56 -12.54 101.98 -10.00
C MET A 56 -11.86 102.88 -8.97
N THR A 57 -10.65 102.54 -8.52
CA THR A 57 -9.88 103.36 -7.58
C THR A 57 -9.51 104.69 -8.22
N ALA A 58 -8.93 104.67 -9.43
CA ALA A 58 -8.51 105.88 -10.13
C ALA A 58 -9.68 106.83 -10.43
N LEU A 59 -10.80 106.34 -10.96
CA LEU A 59 -11.99 107.18 -11.19
C LEU A 59 -12.60 107.70 -9.88
N GLY A 60 -12.57 106.89 -8.81
CA GLY A 60 -12.99 107.30 -7.47
C GLY A 60 -12.15 108.45 -6.91
N ASP A 61 -10.84 108.39 -7.11
CA ASP A 61 -9.90 109.43 -6.67
C ASP A 61 -10.05 110.72 -7.49
N VAL A 62 -10.29 110.63 -8.81
CA VAL A 62 -10.65 111.79 -9.65
C VAL A 62 -11.93 112.46 -9.14
N ARG A 63 -12.96 111.66 -8.85
CA ARG A 63 -14.23 112.16 -8.29
C ARG A 63 -14.02 112.84 -6.94
N LEU A 64 -13.24 112.23 -6.05
CA LEU A 64 -12.96 112.77 -4.72
C LEU A 64 -12.17 114.08 -4.80
N ALA A 65 -11.11 114.13 -5.61
CA ALA A 65 -10.30 115.33 -5.83
C ALA A 65 -11.15 116.52 -6.28
N ARG A 66 -12.01 116.29 -7.28
CA ARG A 66 -12.91 117.30 -7.82
C ARG A 66 -13.92 117.81 -6.78
N LEU A 67 -14.53 116.92 -6.01
CA LEU A 67 -15.45 117.31 -4.93
C LEU A 67 -14.78 118.18 -3.87
N ARG A 68 -13.51 117.89 -3.55
CA ARG A 68 -12.74 118.70 -2.58
C ARG A 68 -12.30 120.05 -3.16
N VAL A 69 -11.98 120.13 -4.45
CA VAL A 69 -11.77 121.39 -5.17
C VAL A 69 -13.06 122.22 -5.21
N ALA A 70 -14.21 121.58 -5.43
CA ALA A 70 -15.53 122.19 -5.35
C ALA A 70 -15.79 122.85 -3.99
N GLU A 71 -15.60 122.08 -2.92
CA GLU A 71 -15.81 122.48 -1.54
C GLU A 71 -14.94 123.69 -1.14
N THR A 72 -13.65 123.64 -1.45
CA THR A 72 -12.69 124.70 -1.08
C THR A 72 -12.97 126.01 -1.81
N MET A 73 -13.23 125.96 -3.12
CA MET A 73 -13.56 127.15 -3.90
C MET A 73 -14.87 127.79 -3.44
N GLN A 74 -15.88 126.96 -3.12
CA GLN A 74 -17.17 127.44 -2.66
C GLN A 74 -17.09 128.07 -1.27
N SER A 75 -16.23 127.55 -0.39
CA SER A 75 -15.94 128.17 0.91
C SER A 75 -15.43 129.61 0.74
N ALA A 76 -14.43 129.84 -0.12
CA ALA A 76 -13.93 131.19 -0.38
C ALA A 76 -14.95 132.07 -1.11
N ALA A 77 -15.71 131.51 -2.05
CA ALA A 77 -16.76 132.24 -2.76
C ALA A 77 -17.97 132.62 -1.88
N ASN A 78 -18.07 132.11 -0.64
CA ASN A 78 -19.10 132.53 0.32
C ASN A 78 -18.68 133.72 1.19
N TRP A 79 -17.41 134.11 1.15
CA TRP A 79 -16.95 135.31 1.84
C TRP A 79 -17.52 136.57 1.15
N ARG A 80 -17.98 137.55 1.94
CA ARG A 80 -18.77 138.70 1.45
C ARG A 80 -18.16 140.01 1.92
N THR A 81 -17.76 140.85 0.98
CA THR A 81 -17.17 142.17 1.27
C THR A 81 -18.17 143.11 1.94
N GLU A 82 -19.48 142.93 1.70
CA GLU A 82 -20.53 143.79 2.26
C GLU A 82 -20.54 143.81 3.79
N VAL A 83 -20.14 142.70 4.43
CA VAL A 83 -20.11 142.54 5.90
C VAL A 83 -19.12 143.50 6.56
N PHE A 84 -18.07 143.89 5.84
CA PHE A 84 -16.99 144.72 6.38
C PHE A 84 -17.13 146.19 6.01
N GLU A 85 -18.13 146.58 5.20
CA GLU A 85 -18.19 147.91 4.57
C GLU A 85 -18.39 149.05 5.58
N GLU A 86 -19.10 148.81 6.69
CA GLU A 86 -19.35 149.79 7.75
C GLU A 86 -18.18 149.96 8.75
N GLN A 87 -17.15 149.10 8.71
CA GLN A 87 -16.01 149.18 9.62
C GLN A 87 -15.07 150.34 9.28
N ALA A 88 -14.66 151.15 10.26
CA ALA A 88 -13.76 152.29 10.02
C ALA A 88 -12.32 151.85 9.65
N ASP A 89 -11.84 150.73 10.20
CA ASP A 89 -10.57 150.10 9.88
C ASP A 89 -10.81 148.82 9.06
N LYS A 90 -10.08 148.65 7.96
CA LYS A 90 -10.20 147.51 7.04
C LYS A 90 -9.07 146.49 7.19
N ALA A 91 -8.15 146.69 8.14
CA ALA A 91 -6.98 145.83 8.33
C ALA A 91 -7.35 144.38 8.69
N ASP A 92 -8.39 144.17 9.50
CA ASP A 92 -8.85 142.82 9.87
C ASP A 92 -9.54 142.11 8.69
N ALA A 93 -10.32 142.84 7.89
CA ALA A 93 -10.97 142.30 6.68
C ALA A 93 -9.95 141.83 5.63
N LEU A 94 -8.86 142.60 5.44
CA LEU A 94 -7.73 142.22 4.58
C LEU A 94 -7.03 140.95 5.11
N ARG A 95 -6.83 140.84 6.43
CA ARG A 95 -6.18 139.68 7.05
C ARG A 95 -7.04 138.41 6.94
N GLU A 96 -8.35 138.52 7.16
CA GLU A 96 -9.28 137.40 7.08
C GLU A 96 -9.41 136.88 5.65
N ALA A 97 -9.61 137.77 4.67
CA ALA A 97 -9.65 137.39 3.26
C ALA A 97 -8.33 136.74 2.83
N LYS A 98 -7.19 137.31 3.22
CA LYS A 98 -5.89 136.70 2.94
C LYS A 98 -5.80 135.28 3.51
N GLY A 99 -6.20 135.06 4.76
CA GLY A 99 -6.17 133.73 5.38
C GLY A 99 -7.07 132.70 4.68
N ILE A 100 -8.30 133.09 4.29
CA ILE A 100 -9.23 132.20 3.58
C ILE A 100 -8.68 131.80 2.20
N PHE A 101 -8.15 132.78 1.46
CA PHE A 101 -7.65 132.52 0.11
C PHE A 101 -6.29 131.81 0.13
N GLU A 102 -5.44 132.02 1.14
CA GLU A 102 -4.23 131.23 1.36
C GLU A 102 -4.55 129.76 1.69
N ASP A 103 -5.51 129.47 2.60
CA ASP A 103 -5.96 128.10 2.89
C ASP A 103 -6.59 127.42 1.66
N LEU A 104 -7.38 128.16 0.87
CA LEU A 104 -7.90 127.67 -0.40
C LEU A 104 -6.76 127.25 -1.33
N LEU A 105 -5.74 128.09 -1.51
CA LEU A 105 -4.64 127.82 -2.44
C LEU A 105 -3.83 126.59 -2.03
N GLU A 106 -3.56 126.43 -0.73
CA GLU A 106 -2.84 125.26 -0.21
C GLU A 106 -3.64 123.97 -0.44
N ARG A 107 -4.93 123.97 -0.12
CA ARG A 107 -5.80 122.80 -0.31
C ARG A 107 -6.03 122.48 -1.78
N GLN A 108 -6.21 123.51 -2.61
CA GLN A 108 -6.44 123.34 -4.04
C GLN A 108 -5.25 122.65 -4.71
N GLN A 109 -4.02 123.02 -4.33
CA GLN A 109 -2.82 122.36 -4.85
C GLN A 109 -2.78 120.86 -4.51
N ALA A 110 -3.10 120.49 -3.26
CA ALA A 110 -3.13 119.09 -2.83
C ALA A 110 -4.20 118.27 -3.59
N PHE A 111 -5.37 118.85 -3.81
CA PHE A 111 -6.46 118.15 -4.51
C PHE A 111 -6.26 118.08 -6.02
N GLN A 112 -5.67 119.11 -6.64
CA GLN A 112 -5.24 119.05 -8.03
C GLN A 112 -4.20 117.93 -8.24
N ALA A 113 -3.21 117.82 -7.36
CA ALA A 113 -2.20 116.76 -7.46
C ALA A 113 -2.81 115.36 -7.35
N LEU A 114 -3.80 115.16 -6.46
CA LEU A 114 -4.55 113.89 -6.37
C LEU A 114 -5.34 113.62 -7.65
N GLY A 115 -6.05 114.63 -8.16
CA GLY A 115 -6.85 114.52 -9.38
C GLY A 115 -6.01 114.16 -10.61
N GLU A 116 -4.87 114.80 -10.79
CA GLU A 116 -3.94 114.54 -11.90
C GLU A 116 -3.28 113.16 -11.81
N SER A 117 -2.86 112.76 -10.61
CA SER A 117 -2.32 111.42 -10.39
C SER A 117 -3.36 110.34 -10.71
N ALA A 118 -4.61 110.55 -10.28
CA ALA A 118 -5.70 109.62 -10.51
C ALA A 118 -6.16 109.60 -11.98
N PHE A 119 -6.17 110.76 -12.63
CA PHE A 119 -6.41 110.90 -14.07
C PHE A 119 -5.39 110.10 -14.87
N THR A 120 -4.10 110.30 -14.58
CA THR A 120 -3.00 109.60 -15.25
C THR A 120 -3.07 108.08 -15.01
N ALA A 121 -3.40 107.68 -13.77
CA ALA A 121 -3.58 106.27 -13.43
C ALA A 121 -4.73 105.64 -14.22
N TYR A 122 -5.86 106.33 -14.41
CA TYR A 122 -6.93 105.83 -15.26
C TYR A 122 -6.58 105.87 -16.75
N ASP A 123 -5.89 106.91 -17.22
CA ASP A 123 -5.54 107.08 -18.64
C ASP A 123 -4.68 105.92 -19.16
N ALA A 124 -3.79 105.39 -18.31
CA ALA A 124 -2.90 104.27 -18.62
C ALA A 124 -3.60 102.89 -18.65
N LEU A 125 -4.83 102.76 -18.16
CA LEU A 125 -5.52 101.48 -18.07
C LEU A 125 -6.19 101.08 -19.39
N PRO A 126 -6.23 99.77 -19.71
CA PRO A 126 -6.94 99.27 -20.87
C PRO A 126 -8.46 99.44 -20.71
N ARG A 127 -9.07 100.13 -21.67
CA ARG A 127 -10.49 100.47 -21.71
C ARG A 127 -11.23 99.67 -22.78
N SER A 128 -12.53 99.46 -22.57
CA SER A 128 -13.45 99.00 -23.60
C SER A 128 -13.75 100.11 -24.61
N ALA A 129 -14.32 99.76 -25.75
CA ALA A 129 -14.71 100.74 -26.76
C ALA A 129 -15.70 101.79 -26.22
N GLU A 130 -16.61 101.41 -25.31
CA GLU A 130 -17.57 102.32 -24.68
C GLU A 130 -16.90 103.24 -23.64
N GLU A 131 -15.99 102.71 -22.84
CA GLU A 131 -15.18 103.49 -21.89
C GLU A 131 -14.25 104.48 -22.60
N GLU A 132 -13.66 104.10 -23.74
CA GLU A 132 -12.77 104.97 -24.51
C GLU A 132 -13.50 106.21 -25.06
N VAL A 133 -14.75 106.04 -25.50
CA VAL A 133 -15.59 107.16 -25.98
C VAL A 133 -15.87 108.14 -24.83
N LEU A 134 -16.34 107.63 -23.69
CA LEU A 134 -16.64 108.45 -22.50
C LEU A 134 -15.39 109.09 -21.91
N TRP A 135 -14.25 108.41 -21.95
CA TRP A 135 -12.99 108.95 -21.46
C TRP A 135 -12.51 110.10 -22.34
N ASN A 136 -12.63 110.01 -23.66
CA ASN A 136 -12.27 111.12 -24.55
C ASN A 136 -13.19 112.34 -24.38
N GLU A 137 -14.49 112.13 -24.13
CA GLU A 137 -15.42 113.19 -23.74
C GLU A 137 -15.01 113.81 -22.40
N PHE A 138 -14.74 112.98 -21.38
CA PHE A 138 -14.27 113.41 -20.07
C PHE A 138 -12.98 114.22 -20.18
N LYS A 139 -11.97 113.77 -20.94
CA LYS A 139 -10.69 114.48 -21.16
C LYS A 139 -10.90 115.89 -21.70
N THR A 140 -11.77 116.04 -22.68
CA THR A 140 -12.07 117.35 -23.28
C THR A 140 -12.68 118.31 -22.25
N LEU A 141 -13.59 117.81 -21.41
CA LEU A 141 -14.22 118.60 -20.35
C LEU A 141 -13.27 118.82 -19.16
N TRP A 142 -12.38 117.88 -18.89
CA TRP A 142 -11.34 117.95 -17.87
C TRP A 142 -10.32 119.04 -18.20
N ASP A 143 -9.90 119.14 -19.46
CA ASP A 143 -9.02 120.22 -19.93
C ASP A 143 -9.70 121.61 -19.83
N ASP A 144 -11.00 121.70 -20.16
CA ASP A 144 -11.79 122.92 -19.98
C ASP A 144 -11.90 123.30 -18.49
N PHE A 145 -12.18 122.31 -17.64
CA PHE A 145 -12.20 122.47 -16.20
C PHE A 145 -10.85 122.95 -15.67
N HIS A 146 -9.73 122.31 -15.99
CA HIS A 146 -8.39 122.72 -15.54
C HIS A 146 -8.02 124.14 -15.96
N ARG A 147 -8.39 124.54 -17.18
CA ARG A 147 -8.17 125.90 -17.66
C ARG A 147 -8.96 126.92 -16.82
N LEU A 148 -10.24 126.64 -16.56
CA LEU A 148 -11.09 127.52 -15.75
C LEU A 148 -10.71 127.48 -14.28
N ASP A 149 -10.28 126.34 -13.76
CA ASP A 149 -9.80 126.12 -12.40
C ASP A 149 -8.51 126.91 -12.16
N SER A 150 -7.54 126.81 -13.07
CA SER A 150 -6.30 127.60 -13.03
C SER A 150 -6.57 129.11 -13.08
N TYR A 151 -7.53 129.53 -13.91
CA TYR A 151 -7.96 130.93 -13.96
C TYR A 151 -8.59 131.37 -12.63
N GLN A 152 -9.47 130.55 -12.06
CA GLN A 152 -10.11 130.80 -10.76
C GLN A 152 -9.08 130.83 -9.61
N THR A 153 -8.09 129.94 -9.62
CA THR A 153 -6.96 129.92 -8.66
C THR A 153 -6.13 131.20 -8.76
N ASN A 154 -5.87 131.70 -9.98
CA ASN A 154 -5.12 132.94 -10.13
C ASN A 154 -5.91 134.15 -9.60
N LEU A 155 -7.23 134.19 -9.82
CA LEU A 155 -8.08 135.20 -9.19
C LEU A 155 -8.07 135.06 -7.65
N ALA A 156 -8.02 133.84 -7.12
CA ALA A 156 -7.86 133.62 -5.68
C ALA A 156 -6.53 134.16 -5.14
N LYS A 157 -5.41 133.96 -5.88
CA LYS A 157 -4.11 134.57 -5.56
C LYS A 157 -4.17 136.09 -5.58
N ASP A 158 -4.86 136.65 -6.57
CA ASP A 158 -5.03 138.09 -6.68
C ASP A 158 -5.79 138.63 -5.46
N VAL A 159 -6.88 138.00 -5.04
CA VAL A 159 -7.60 138.39 -3.81
C VAL A 159 -6.69 138.34 -2.59
N ALA A 160 -5.93 137.26 -2.39
CA ALA A 160 -5.01 137.12 -1.26
C ALA A 160 -3.90 138.18 -1.24
N GLY A 161 -3.50 138.68 -2.42
CA GLY A 161 -2.43 139.66 -2.60
C GLY A 161 -2.89 141.13 -2.68
N ALA A 162 -4.16 141.44 -2.41
CA ALA A 162 -4.65 142.81 -2.45
C ALA A 162 -3.97 143.71 -1.39
N ALA A 163 -3.49 144.90 -1.80
CA ALA A 163 -2.76 145.81 -0.92
C ALA A 163 -3.67 146.69 -0.06
N ASP A 164 -4.89 146.96 -0.55
CA ASP A 164 -5.89 147.77 0.12
C ASP A 164 -7.33 147.26 -0.10
N TRP A 165 -8.28 147.85 0.62
CA TRP A 165 -9.69 147.46 0.59
C TRP A 165 -10.37 147.68 -0.77
N GLY A 166 -10.00 148.74 -1.50
CA GLY A 166 -10.56 149.03 -2.82
C GLY A 166 -10.15 147.97 -3.83
N GLU A 167 -8.86 147.61 -3.81
CA GLU A 167 -8.30 146.55 -4.64
C GLU A 167 -8.89 145.19 -4.30
N LEU A 168 -9.05 144.86 -3.02
CA LEU A 168 -9.65 143.60 -2.58
C LEU A 168 -11.08 143.43 -3.08
N LYS A 169 -11.92 144.48 -2.98
CA LYS A 169 -13.30 144.43 -3.50
C LYS A 169 -13.34 144.20 -5.00
N GLN A 170 -12.48 144.88 -5.75
CA GLN A 170 -12.41 144.71 -7.21
C GLN A 170 -12.02 143.27 -7.57
N ARG A 171 -10.96 142.74 -6.94
CA ARG A 171 -10.45 141.38 -7.19
C ARG A 171 -11.46 140.31 -6.73
N MET A 172 -12.12 140.52 -5.59
CA MET A 172 -13.18 139.64 -5.09
C MET A 172 -14.37 139.59 -6.05
N ASN A 173 -14.81 140.74 -6.57
CA ASN A 173 -15.91 140.76 -7.54
C ASN A 173 -15.55 140.00 -8.83
N GLN A 174 -14.29 140.12 -9.29
CA GLN A 174 -13.80 139.33 -10.43
C GLN A 174 -13.79 137.82 -10.12
N PHE A 175 -13.33 137.42 -8.92
CA PHE A 175 -13.37 136.04 -8.45
C PHE A 175 -14.79 135.48 -8.45
N LEU A 176 -15.75 136.19 -7.84
CA LEU A 176 -17.15 135.75 -7.73
C LEU A 176 -17.84 135.60 -9.09
N VAL A 177 -17.62 136.54 -10.02
CA VAL A 177 -18.18 136.46 -11.39
C VAL A 177 -17.60 135.27 -12.15
N ALA A 178 -16.32 134.97 -11.96
CA ALA A 178 -15.66 133.83 -12.58
C ALA A 178 -16.13 132.48 -11.99
N THR A 179 -16.49 132.44 -10.70
CA THR A 179 -16.95 131.23 -10.00
C THR A 179 -18.12 130.56 -10.71
N GLY A 180 -19.04 131.33 -11.29
CA GLY A 180 -20.20 130.77 -12.02
C GLY A 180 -19.80 129.95 -13.26
N ARG A 181 -18.81 130.43 -14.04
CA ARG A 181 -18.29 129.68 -15.21
C ARG A 181 -17.50 128.46 -14.76
N TRP A 182 -16.68 128.61 -13.73
CA TRP A 182 -15.91 127.53 -13.15
C TRP A 182 -16.81 126.41 -12.60
N SER A 183 -17.84 126.74 -11.83
CA SER A 183 -18.81 125.77 -11.28
C SER A 183 -19.54 125.02 -12.39
N ASN A 184 -19.90 125.69 -13.49
CA ASN A 184 -20.50 125.04 -14.65
C ASN A 184 -19.54 124.06 -15.34
N SER A 185 -18.24 124.37 -15.42
CA SER A 185 -17.24 123.42 -15.96
C SER A 185 -17.07 122.18 -15.08
N LEU A 186 -17.10 122.37 -13.76
CA LEU A 186 -17.07 121.29 -12.79
C LEU A 186 -18.29 120.36 -12.95
N TYR A 187 -19.50 120.91 -13.19
CA TYR A 187 -20.71 120.11 -13.40
C TYR A 187 -20.69 119.30 -14.71
N LYS A 188 -20.13 119.84 -15.79
CA LYS A 188 -20.05 119.14 -17.08
C LYS A 188 -19.20 117.88 -17.01
N VAL A 189 -18.14 117.90 -16.19
CA VAL A 189 -17.22 116.78 -15.99
C VAL A 189 -17.91 115.59 -15.28
N ASP A 190 -19.01 115.83 -14.55
CA ASP A 190 -19.63 114.82 -13.66
C ASP A 190 -20.34 113.72 -14.41
N ALA A 191 -21.12 114.10 -15.42
CA ALA A 191 -21.91 113.15 -16.18
C ALA A 191 -21.06 112.03 -16.82
N PRO A 192 -19.98 112.34 -17.58
CA PRO A 192 -19.14 111.28 -18.14
C PRO A 192 -18.32 110.54 -17.07
N LEU A 193 -17.89 111.20 -15.99
CA LEU A 193 -17.17 110.55 -14.89
C LEU A 193 -18.03 109.51 -14.17
N ASP A 194 -19.25 109.87 -13.81
CA ASP A 194 -20.20 108.96 -13.16
C ASP A 194 -20.52 107.78 -14.08
N ARG A 195 -20.63 108.01 -15.39
CA ARG A 195 -20.86 106.94 -16.34
C ARG A 195 -19.67 105.99 -16.47
N LEU A 196 -18.44 106.51 -16.45
CA LEU A 196 -17.22 105.69 -16.43
C LEU A 196 -17.12 104.84 -15.16
N VAL A 197 -17.51 105.40 -14.01
CA VAL A 197 -17.56 104.67 -12.74
C VAL A 197 -18.62 103.56 -12.80
N GLU A 198 -19.81 103.85 -13.32
CA GLU A 198 -20.88 102.85 -13.48
C GLU A 198 -20.45 101.69 -14.40
N LEU A 199 -19.80 101.98 -15.54
CA LEU A 199 -19.32 100.95 -16.45
C LEU A 199 -18.26 100.05 -15.81
N ASN A 200 -17.28 100.64 -15.10
CA ASN A 200 -16.25 99.88 -14.41
C ASN A 200 -16.83 99.03 -13.27
N GLN A 201 -17.83 99.56 -12.54
CA GLN A 201 -18.56 98.80 -11.52
C GLN A 201 -19.37 97.64 -12.12
N ALA A 202 -20.03 97.86 -13.27
CA ALA A 202 -20.78 96.82 -13.96
C ALA A 202 -19.85 95.71 -14.50
N ALA A 203 -18.71 96.09 -15.09
CA ALA A 203 -17.69 95.16 -15.56
C ALA A 203 -17.09 94.33 -14.41
N ALA A 204 -16.80 94.96 -13.26
CA ALA A 204 -16.33 94.25 -12.07
C ALA A 204 -17.34 93.21 -11.56
N ARG A 205 -18.63 93.58 -11.49
CA ARG A 205 -19.71 92.67 -11.08
C ARG A 205 -19.89 91.51 -12.07
N ALA A 206 -19.84 91.78 -13.37
CA ALA A 206 -19.93 90.77 -14.40
C ALA A 206 -18.75 89.78 -14.34
N SER A 207 -17.52 90.27 -14.17
CA SER A 207 -16.32 89.43 -14.05
C SER A 207 -16.36 88.55 -12.79
N LYS A 208 -16.83 89.08 -11.66
CA LYS A 208 -17.04 88.29 -10.44
C LYS A 208 -18.09 87.20 -10.64
N ALA A 209 -19.26 87.54 -11.20
CA ALA A 209 -20.34 86.58 -11.44
C ALA A 209 -19.94 85.47 -12.42
N ALA A 210 -19.16 85.80 -13.46
CA ALA A 210 -18.60 84.82 -14.39
C ALA A 210 -17.60 83.88 -13.69
N GLY A 211 -16.73 84.42 -12.82
CA GLY A 211 -15.80 83.63 -12.01
C GLY A 211 -16.52 82.67 -11.05
N ASP A 212 -17.56 83.14 -10.35
CA ASP A 212 -18.35 82.33 -9.41
C ASP A 212 -19.13 81.21 -10.13
N ASP A 213 -19.72 81.49 -11.31
CA ASP A 213 -20.42 80.46 -12.11
C ASP A 213 -19.45 79.41 -12.66
N LEU A 214 -18.28 79.84 -13.13
CA LEU A 214 -17.23 78.94 -13.63
C LEU A 214 -16.70 78.04 -12.51
N ALA A 215 -16.43 78.60 -11.33
CA ALA A 215 -16.01 77.85 -10.15
C ALA A 215 -17.08 76.83 -9.70
N ARG A 216 -18.36 77.22 -9.72
CA ARG A 216 -19.47 76.32 -9.37
C ARG A 216 -19.62 75.16 -10.37
N ARG A 217 -19.61 75.45 -11.68
CA ARG A 217 -19.72 74.40 -12.72
C ARG A 217 -18.55 73.44 -12.67
N ALA A 218 -17.34 73.96 -12.49
CA ALA A 218 -16.15 73.17 -12.28
C ALA A 218 -16.25 72.26 -11.04
N GLY A 219 -16.66 72.81 -9.89
CA GLY A 219 -16.81 72.07 -8.64
C GLY A 219 -17.84 70.93 -8.75
N VAL A 220 -19.00 71.19 -9.34
CA VAL A 220 -20.04 70.17 -9.58
C VAL A 220 -19.55 69.09 -10.55
N GLY A 221 -18.87 69.49 -11.64
CA GLY A 221 -18.29 68.54 -12.61
C GLY A 221 -17.25 67.62 -11.99
N MET A 222 -16.33 68.17 -11.17
CA MET A 222 -15.32 67.39 -10.45
C MET A 222 -15.94 66.43 -9.43
N ALA A 223 -16.92 66.89 -8.64
CA ALA A 223 -17.61 66.06 -7.67
C ALA A 223 -18.35 64.91 -8.35
N GLY A 224 -19.04 65.18 -9.46
CA GLY A 224 -19.71 64.15 -10.26
C GLY A 224 -18.74 63.11 -10.82
N LEU A 225 -17.62 63.56 -11.39
CA LEU A 225 -16.59 62.67 -11.94
C LEU A 225 -15.96 61.80 -10.85
N PHE A 226 -15.67 62.38 -9.67
CA PHE A 226 -15.13 61.65 -8.53
C PHE A 226 -16.09 60.56 -8.02
N ILE A 227 -17.39 60.87 -7.93
CA ILE A 227 -18.43 59.91 -7.53
C ILE A 227 -18.51 58.76 -8.54
N VAL A 228 -18.55 59.05 -9.84
CA VAL A 228 -18.62 58.03 -10.90
C VAL A 228 -17.37 57.15 -10.89
N ALA A 229 -16.19 57.75 -10.79
CA ALA A 229 -14.93 57.04 -10.71
C ALA A 229 -14.87 56.09 -9.49
N THR A 230 -15.29 56.57 -8.32
CA THR A 230 -15.34 55.78 -7.08
C THR A 230 -16.36 54.65 -7.18
N ALA A 231 -17.55 54.92 -7.73
CA ALA A 231 -18.59 53.91 -7.91
C ALA A 231 -18.13 52.79 -8.86
N LEU A 232 -17.46 53.12 -9.96
CA LEU A 232 -16.90 52.15 -10.90
C LEU A 232 -15.78 51.32 -10.27
N ALA A 233 -14.86 51.95 -9.53
CA ALA A 233 -13.81 51.25 -8.80
C ALA A 233 -14.39 50.28 -7.76
N PHE A 234 -15.41 50.71 -7.01
CA PHE A 234 -16.10 49.86 -6.04
C PHE A 234 -16.84 48.69 -6.70
N ALA A 235 -17.55 48.92 -7.82
CA ALA A 235 -18.22 47.88 -8.56
C ALA A 235 -17.24 46.83 -9.09
N LEU A 236 -16.10 47.26 -9.65
CA LEU A 236 -15.04 46.37 -10.14
C LEU A 236 -14.42 45.56 -8.99
N ALA A 237 -14.11 46.22 -7.87
CA ALA A 237 -13.61 45.56 -6.66
C ALA A 237 -14.58 44.50 -6.14
N ARG A 238 -15.88 44.81 -6.11
CA ARG A 238 -16.94 43.88 -5.69
C ARG A 238 -16.99 42.63 -6.58
N VAL A 239 -16.86 42.79 -7.90
CA VAL A 239 -16.85 41.68 -8.87
C VAL A 239 -15.63 40.78 -8.67
N VAL A 240 -14.43 41.36 -8.56
CA VAL A 240 -13.19 40.60 -8.34
C VAL A 240 -13.27 39.84 -7.02
N MET A 241 -13.63 40.52 -5.93
CA MET A 241 -13.77 39.94 -4.59
C MET A 241 -14.78 38.80 -4.57
N ARG A 242 -15.96 38.97 -5.19
CA ARG A 242 -16.99 37.92 -5.24
C ARG A 242 -16.51 36.69 -6.02
N SER A 243 -15.72 36.87 -7.08
CA SER A 243 -15.18 35.74 -7.86
C SER A 243 -14.11 34.95 -7.12
N VAL A 244 -13.20 35.63 -6.39
CA VAL A 244 -12.07 34.98 -5.72
C VAL A 244 -12.50 34.41 -4.36
N VAL A 245 -13.09 35.24 -3.50
CA VAL A 245 -13.48 34.84 -2.13
C VAL A 245 -14.61 33.82 -2.18
N GLY A 246 -15.54 33.93 -3.14
CA GLY A 246 -16.61 32.95 -3.33
C GLY A 246 -16.08 31.57 -3.64
N SER A 247 -15.20 31.44 -4.65
CA SER A 247 -14.61 30.15 -5.04
C SER A 247 -13.74 29.54 -3.93
N LEU A 248 -12.97 30.36 -3.22
CA LEU A 248 -12.17 29.88 -2.08
C LEU A 248 -13.04 29.41 -0.92
N ASN A 249 -14.14 30.11 -0.60
CA ASN A 249 -15.08 29.67 0.43
C ASN A 249 -15.80 28.38 0.05
N ASP A 250 -16.20 28.22 -1.21
CA ASP A 250 -16.82 26.98 -1.68
C ASP A 250 -15.87 25.79 -1.55
N MET A 251 -14.60 25.95 -1.95
CA MET A 251 -13.56 24.92 -1.77
C MET A 251 -13.31 24.63 -0.28
N ARG A 252 -13.19 25.67 0.56
CA ARG A 252 -13.02 25.53 2.02
C ARG A 252 -14.17 24.74 2.65
N ASN A 253 -15.40 25.04 2.26
CA ASN A 253 -16.59 24.37 2.78
C ASN A 253 -16.61 22.89 2.40
N VAL A 254 -16.17 22.55 1.19
CA VAL A 254 -16.07 21.14 0.77
C VAL A 254 -14.96 20.44 1.55
N ILE A 255 -13.79 21.05 1.71
CA ILE A 255 -12.69 20.49 2.52
C ILE A 255 -13.16 20.19 3.94
N LEU A 256 -13.85 21.14 4.59
CA LEU A 256 -14.38 20.97 5.94
C LEU A 256 -15.42 19.84 6.00
N LYS A 257 -16.33 19.77 5.03
CA LYS A 257 -17.32 18.68 4.95
C LYS A 257 -16.66 17.32 4.74
N VAL A 258 -15.65 17.22 3.88
CA VAL A 258 -14.88 15.99 3.68
C VAL A 258 -14.18 15.60 4.98
N ALA A 259 -13.58 16.54 5.71
CA ALA A 259 -12.88 16.26 6.96
C ALA A 259 -13.84 15.83 8.11
N GLU A 260 -14.98 16.51 8.26
CA GLU A 260 -15.96 16.22 9.32
C GLU A 260 -16.78 14.95 9.02
N ALA A 261 -17.34 14.87 7.81
CA ALA A 261 -18.23 13.78 7.42
C ALA A 261 -17.50 12.58 6.83
N LYS A 262 -16.19 12.69 6.57
CA LYS A 262 -15.37 11.67 5.91
C LYS A 262 -15.94 11.23 4.56
N ASP A 263 -16.62 12.14 3.87
CA ASP A 263 -17.32 11.88 2.62
C ASP A 263 -16.45 12.28 1.43
N PHE A 264 -15.73 11.30 0.88
CA PHE A 264 -14.87 11.44 -0.29
C PHE A 264 -15.66 11.37 -1.61
N THR A 265 -17.00 11.25 -1.59
CA THR A 265 -17.84 11.43 -2.80
C THR A 265 -18.05 12.90 -3.16
N LEU A 266 -17.83 13.80 -2.21
CA LEU A 266 -18.02 15.23 -2.41
C LEU A 266 -17.00 15.80 -3.40
N ARG A 267 -17.42 16.79 -4.19
CA ARG A 267 -16.55 17.52 -5.12
C ARG A 267 -16.82 19.02 -5.00
N ALA A 268 -15.76 19.81 -5.06
CA ALA A 268 -15.87 21.25 -5.10
C ALA A 268 -16.25 21.73 -6.51
N GLY A 269 -17.21 22.64 -6.59
CA GLY A 269 -17.70 23.16 -7.88
C GLY A 269 -16.63 23.99 -8.59
N VAL A 270 -16.20 23.53 -9.76
CA VAL A 270 -15.21 24.26 -10.57
C VAL A 270 -15.90 25.39 -11.33
N ARG A 271 -15.56 26.65 -11.01
CA ARG A 271 -16.11 27.84 -11.70
C ARG A 271 -14.98 28.68 -12.28
N GLY A 272 -15.07 28.99 -13.58
CA GLY A 272 -14.08 29.82 -14.28
C GLY A 272 -12.84 29.04 -14.75
N ALA A 273 -11.81 29.79 -15.14
CA ALA A 273 -10.56 29.24 -15.69
C ALA A 273 -9.29 29.78 -15.01
N ASP A 274 -9.46 30.55 -13.93
CA ASP A 274 -8.37 31.16 -13.18
C ASP A 274 -7.68 30.18 -12.21
N GLU A 275 -6.71 30.68 -11.45
CA GLU A 275 -5.91 29.89 -10.51
C GLU A 275 -6.76 29.21 -9.44
N THR A 276 -7.90 29.80 -9.03
CA THR A 276 -8.82 29.15 -8.07
C THR A 276 -9.52 27.95 -8.69
N ALA A 277 -9.92 28.05 -9.96
CA ALA A 277 -10.52 26.94 -10.71
C ALA A 277 -9.51 25.81 -10.95
N GLN A 278 -8.25 26.14 -11.26
CA GLN A 278 -7.17 25.15 -11.38
C GLN A 278 -6.92 24.42 -10.05
N THR A 279 -6.84 25.17 -8.95
CA THR A 279 -6.65 24.59 -7.60
C THR A 279 -7.80 23.67 -7.22
N THR A 280 -9.04 24.09 -7.53
CA THR A 280 -10.25 23.29 -7.29
C THR A 280 -10.24 21.98 -8.08
N ARG A 281 -9.78 22.01 -9.35
CA ARG A 281 -9.59 20.79 -10.16
C ARG A 281 -8.55 19.85 -9.54
N SER A 282 -7.38 20.36 -9.15
CA SER A 282 -6.34 19.56 -8.50
C SER A 282 -6.82 18.96 -7.18
N PHE A 283 -7.60 19.70 -6.41
CA PHE A 283 -8.22 19.20 -5.18
C PHE A 283 -9.23 18.07 -5.47
N ASN A 284 -10.08 18.21 -6.49
CA ASN A 284 -11.02 17.14 -6.88
C ASN A 284 -10.30 15.87 -7.36
N LEU A 285 -9.19 16.01 -8.10
CA LEU A 285 -8.34 14.88 -8.50
C LEU A 285 -7.71 14.17 -7.29
N LEU A 286 -7.28 14.93 -6.27
CA LEU A 286 -6.79 14.36 -5.01
C LEU A 286 -7.89 13.55 -4.30
N LEU A 287 -9.12 14.06 -4.24
CA LEU A 287 -10.25 13.33 -3.64
C LEU A 287 -10.56 12.04 -4.41
N GLU A 288 -10.54 12.07 -5.73
CA GLU A 288 -10.74 10.89 -6.58
C GLU A 288 -9.64 9.83 -6.38
N SER A 289 -8.38 10.26 -6.30
CA SER A 289 -7.26 9.36 -6.01
C SER A 289 -7.41 8.72 -4.62
N MET A 290 -7.78 9.50 -3.60
CA MET A 290 -8.00 8.98 -2.24
C MET A 290 -9.17 8.01 -2.18
N GLN A 291 -10.28 8.32 -2.85
CA GLN A 291 -11.44 7.44 -2.97
C GLN A 291 -11.05 6.10 -3.60
N THR A 292 -10.33 6.13 -4.72
CA THR A 292 -9.85 4.92 -5.41
C THR A 292 -8.90 4.10 -4.52
N SER A 293 -7.92 4.74 -3.88
CA SER A 293 -7.00 4.05 -2.97
C SER A 293 -7.70 3.41 -1.77
N LEU A 294 -8.72 4.06 -1.20
CA LEU A 294 -9.51 3.47 -0.12
C LEU A 294 -10.35 2.28 -0.59
N LEU A 295 -10.93 2.34 -1.80
CA LEU A 295 -11.62 1.20 -2.41
C LEU A 295 -10.68 0.02 -2.66
N ASP A 296 -9.47 0.27 -3.15
CA ASP A 296 -8.44 -0.76 -3.35
C ASP A 296 -8.04 -1.43 -2.03
N VAL A 297 -7.91 -0.63 -0.95
CA VAL A 297 -7.66 -1.17 0.41
C VAL A 297 -8.82 -2.03 0.89
N MET A 298 -10.08 -1.65 0.63
CA MET A 298 -11.23 -2.50 0.98
C MET A 298 -11.23 -3.82 0.21
N ALA A 299 -10.94 -3.77 -1.10
CA ALA A 299 -10.86 -4.96 -1.94
C ALA A 299 -9.73 -5.89 -1.49
N GLY A 300 -8.55 -5.33 -1.20
CA GLY A 300 -7.41 -6.07 -0.65
C GLY A 300 -7.71 -6.70 0.72
N ALA A 301 -8.35 -5.95 1.62
CA ALA A 301 -8.74 -6.46 2.93
C ALA A 301 -9.75 -7.62 2.83
N ARG A 302 -10.73 -7.54 1.90
CA ARG A 302 -11.66 -8.66 1.63
C ARG A 302 -10.92 -9.88 1.10
N GLY A 303 -10.02 -9.71 0.13
CA GLY A 303 -9.22 -10.81 -0.41
C GLY A 303 -8.35 -11.50 0.65
N ILE A 304 -7.78 -10.73 1.60
CA ILE A 304 -7.06 -11.30 2.74
C ILE A 304 -8.01 -12.07 3.66
N GLY A 305 -9.20 -11.55 3.95
CA GLY A 305 -10.21 -12.23 4.76
C GLY A 305 -10.62 -13.59 4.18
N ASP A 306 -10.96 -13.62 2.89
CA ASP A 306 -11.33 -14.85 2.17
C ASP A 306 -10.19 -15.87 2.17
N THR A 307 -8.97 -15.42 1.90
CA THR A 307 -7.76 -16.27 1.93
C THR A 307 -7.52 -16.82 3.34
N SER A 308 -7.74 -15.99 4.37
CA SER A 308 -7.58 -16.40 5.76
C SER A 308 -8.57 -17.49 6.17
N GLN A 309 -9.83 -17.40 5.73
CA GLN A 309 -10.82 -18.45 5.95
C GLN A 309 -10.42 -19.76 5.26
N GLN A 310 -9.89 -19.71 4.04
CA GLN A 310 -9.38 -20.88 3.34
C GLN A 310 -8.19 -21.51 4.09
N ILE A 311 -7.22 -20.71 4.55
CA ILE A 311 -6.08 -21.21 5.32
C ILE A 311 -6.53 -21.84 6.64
N SER A 312 -7.54 -21.26 7.31
CA SER A 312 -8.10 -21.83 8.54
C SER A 312 -8.73 -23.21 8.28
N ALA A 313 -9.54 -23.34 7.22
CA ALA A 313 -10.15 -24.61 6.83
C ALA A 313 -9.10 -25.66 6.44
N MET A 314 -8.05 -25.26 5.71
CA MET A 314 -6.91 -26.13 5.42
C MET A 314 -6.18 -26.56 6.69
N GLY A 315 -6.03 -25.67 7.67
CA GLY A 315 -5.49 -25.98 8.98
C GLY A 315 -6.28 -27.09 9.68
N THR A 316 -7.60 -26.96 9.74
CA THR A 316 -8.47 -28.02 10.30
C THR A 316 -8.29 -29.35 9.58
N GLN A 317 -8.26 -29.35 8.24
CA GLN A 317 -8.04 -30.57 7.46
C GLN A 317 -6.68 -31.24 7.76
N VAL A 318 -5.62 -30.45 7.96
CA VAL A 318 -4.31 -30.96 8.37
C VAL A 318 -4.35 -31.54 9.78
N THR A 319 -5.07 -30.91 10.72
CA THR A 319 -5.30 -31.46 12.06
C THR A 319 -5.99 -32.82 12.00
N ASP A 320 -7.06 -32.95 11.23
CA ASP A 320 -7.80 -34.22 11.10
C ASP A 320 -6.93 -35.30 10.47
N SER A 321 -6.19 -34.95 9.40
CA SER A 321 -5.27 -35.88 8.72
C SER A 321 -4.14 -36.33 9.64
N ALA A 322 -3.59 -35.42 10.45
CA ALA A 322 -2.57 -35.74 11.44
C ALA A 322 -3.12 -36.65 12.54
N GLY A 323 -4.37 -36.45 12.98
CA GLY A 323 -5.07 -37.35 13.90
C GLY A 323 -5.17 -38.77 13.36
N ALA A 324 -5.69 -38.93 12.13
CA ALA A 324 -5.80 -40.22 11.47
C ALA A 324 -4.42 -40.89 11.27
N GLN A 325 -3.38 -40.12 10.95
CA GLN A 325 -2.03 -40.63 10.80
C GLN A 325 -1.42 -41.09 12.13
N ALA A 326 -1.74 -40.43 13.25
CA ALA A 326 -1.34 -40.85 14.58
C ALA A 326 -2.01 -42.18 14.97
N GLU A 327 -3.31 -42.33 14.72
CA GLU A 327 -4.04 -43.58 14.95
C GLU A 327 -3.49 -44.74 14.10
N ALA A 328 -3.24 -44.49 12.81
CA ALA A 328 -2.63 -45.47 11.92
C ALA A 328 -1.22 -45.88 12.42
N SER A 329 -0.43 -44.91 12.93
CA SER A 329 0.89 -45.20 13.50
C SER A 329 0.80 -46.05 14.76
N ALA A 330 -0.15 -45.78 15.65
CA ALA A 330 -0.39 -46.61 16.83
C ALA A 330 -0.80 -48.04 16.45
N SER A 331 -1.68 -48.20 15.45
CA SER A 331 -2.07 -49.51 14.94
C SER A 331 -0.90 -50.26 14.30
N MET A 332 -0.04 -49.57 13.53
CA MET A 332 1.17 -50.16 12.96
C MET A 332 2.15 -50.61 14.06
N ALA A 333 2.34 -49.82 15.11
CA ALA A 333 3.20 -50.18 16.23
C ALA A 333 2.74 -51.49 16.89
N LEU A 334 1.43 -51.64 17.17
CA LEU A 334 0.86 -52.87 17.70
C LEU A 334 1.06 -54.08 16.77
N ALA A 335 0.86 -53.89 15.46
CA ALA A 335 1.07 -54.94 14.47
C ALA A 335 2.55 -55.39 14.41
N ILE A 336 3.49 -54.45 14.57
CA ILE A 336 4.92 -54.75 14.59
C ILE A 336 5.31 -55.48 15.88
N GLU A 337 4.77 -55.09 17.04
CA GLU A 337 4.97 -55.84 18.29
C GLU A 337 4.47 -57.29 18.16
N GLN A 338 3.29 -57.49 17.59
CA GLN A 338 2.77 -58.83 17.30
C GLN A 338 3.66 -59.60 16.30
N MET A 339 4.20 -58.92 15.29
CA MET A 339 5.12 -59.52 14.34
C MET A 339 6.42 -59.98 15.02
N ILE A 340 7.01 -59.17 15.89
CA ILE A 340 8.22 -59.52 16.66
C ILE A 340 7.93 -60.73 17.56
N ALA A 341 6.79 -60.74 18.26
CA ALA A 341 6.39 -61.89 19.07
C ALA A 341 6.24 -63.18 18.24
N ASN A 342 5.64 -63.08 17.05
CA ASN A 342 5.49 -64.20 16.13
C ASN A 342 6.84 -64.69 15.58
N ILE A 343 7.76 -63.79 15.25
CA ILE A 343 9.13 -64.15 14.84
C ILE A 343 9.81 -64.95 15.96
N GLY A 344 9.71 -64.50 17.21
CA GLY A 344 10.23 -65.23 18.37
C GLY A 344 9.61 -66.62 18.54
N HIS A 345 8.29 -66.75 18.33
CA HIS A 345 7.61 -68.04 18.39
C HIS A 345 8.05 -68.99 17.27
N ILE A 346 8.18 -68.50 16.03
CA ILE A 346 8.66 -69.30 14.88
C ILE A 346 10.12 -69.69 15.10
N ALA A 347 10.97 -68.80 15.63
CA ALA A 347 12.36 -69.11 15.95
C ALA A 347 12.49 -70.21 17.02
N SER A 348 11.59 -70.22 18.01
CA SER A 348 11.50 -71.34 18.96
C SER A 348 11.12 -72.64 18.28
N LYS A 349 10.11 -72.62 17.40
CA LYS A 349 9.68 -73.82 16.66
C LYS A 349 10.73 -74.33 15.69
N ALA A 350 11.49 -73.44 15.05
CA ALA A 350 12.63 -73.81 14.22
C ALA A 350 13.68 -74.57 15.05
N ARG A 351 14.01 -74.10 16.27
CA ARG A 351 14.91 -74.83 17.18
C ARG A 351 14.39 -76.20 17.58
N ASP A 352 13.09 -76.33 17.86
CA ASP A 352 12.47 -77.63 18.16
C ASP A 352 12.60 -78.61 16.98
N VAL A 353 12.32 -78.14 15.75
CA VAL A 353 12.43 -78.96 14.53
C VAL A 353 13.88 -79.34 14.25
N LEU A 354 14.84 -78.44 14.50
CA LEU A 354 16.27 -78.75 14.36
C LEU A 354 16.68 -79.90 15.28
N ALA A 355 16.26 -79.85 16.55
CA ALA A 355 16.55 -80.88 17.53
C ALA A 355 15.94 -82.23 17.11
N GLN A 356 14.69 -82.24 16.64
CA GLN A 356 14.02 -83.44 16.14
C GLN A 356 14.71 -84.03 14.90
N ALA A 357 15.18 -83.18 13.98
CA ALA A 357 15.94 -83.64 12.81
C ALA A 357 17.28 -84.26 13.22
N GLN A 358 18.00 -83.66 14.18
CA GLN A 358 19.24 -84.22 14.71
C GLN A 358 19.01 -85.56 15.42
N GLU A 359 17.93 -85.68 16.19
CA GLU A 359 17.53 -86.94 16.84
C GLU A 359 17.18 -88.02 15.80
N ALA A 360 16.42 -87.68 14.76
CA ALA A 360 16.10 -88.60 13.67
C ALA A 360 17.35 -89.08 12.91
N SER A 361 18.32 -88.20 12.67
CA SER A 361 19.61 -88.56 12.06
C SER A 361 20.38 -89.55 12.94
N SER A 362 20.48 -89.27 14.25
CA SER A 362 21.16 -90.14 15.22
C SER A 362 20.48 -91.52 15.36
N ALA A 363 19.15 -91.54 15.37
CA ALA A 363 18.37 -92.78 15.41
C ALA A 363 18.56 -93.60 14.13
N ALA A 364 18.60 -92.95 12.96
CA ALA A 364 18.86 -93.62 11.69
C ALA A 364 20.28 -94.20 11.61
N ASP A 365 21.30 -93.47 12.07
CA ASP A 365 22.68 -93.96 12.12
C ASP A 365 22.84 -95.15 13.09
N SER A 366 22.15 -95.08 14.24
CA SER A 366 22.08 -96.20 15.20
C SER A 366 21.37 -97.41 14.60
N GLY A 367 20.26 -97.19 13.89
CA GLY A 367 19.53 -98.23 13.16
C GLY A 367 20.37 -98.90 12.07
N ALA A 368 21.10 -98.11 11.28
CA ALA A 368 22.03 -98.61 10.27
C ALA A 368 23.12 -99.51 10.88
N THR A 369 23.65 -99.11 12.05
CA THR A 369 24.64 -99.89 12.80
C THR A 369 24.07 -101.22 13.29
N ALA A 370 22.86 -101.22 13.85
CA ALA A 370 22.18 -102.44 14.29
C ALA A 370 21.92 -103.42 13.12
N ILE A 371 21.48 -102.90 11.97
CA ILE A 371 21.23 -103.70 10.77
C ILE A 371 22.55 -104.29 10.22
N ALA A 372 23.65 -103.53 10.25
CA ALA A 372 24.96 -104.03 9.86
C ALA A 372 25.42 -105.19 10.77
N GLN A 373 25.17 -105.10 12.07
CA GLN A 373 25.43 -106.20 13.01
C GLN A 373 24.56 -107.43 12.70
N THR A 374 23.27 -107.24 12.41
CA THR A 374 22.37 -108.33 12.00
C THR A 374 22.87 -109.00 10.72
N THR A 375 23.30 -108.23 9.73
CA THR A 375 23.85 -108.74 8.48
C THR A 375 25.09 -109.61 8.72
N GLY A 376 26.02 -109.14 9.57
CA GLY A 376 27.19 -109.93 9.97
C GLY A 376 26.85 -111.19 10.76
N ALA A 377 25.78 -111.19 11.56
CA ALA A 377 25.29 -112.38 12.23
C ALA A 377 24.72 -113.41 11.25
N MET A 378 23.99 -112.96 10.22
CA MET A 378 23.48 -113.82 9.15
C MET A 378 24.61 -114.47 8.34
N GLU A 379 25.70 -113.73 8.05
CA GLU A 379 26.89 -114.30 7.41
C GLU A 379 27.53 -115.41 8.25
N LYS A 380 27.63 -115.21 9.57
CA LYS A 380 28.12 -116.24 10.50
C LYS A 380 27.23 -117.49 10.50
N ILE A 381 25.91 -117.32 10.53
CA ILE A 381 24.95 -118.44 10.47
C ILE A 381 25.13 -119.21 9.17
N SER A 382 25.18 -118.51 8.02
CA SER A 382 25.40 -119.14 6.71
C SER A 382 26.72 -119.94 6.68
N GLY A 383 27.81 -119.40 7.24
CA GLY A 383 29.08 -120.09 7.36
C GLY A 383 29.01 -121.34 8.27
N GLN A 384 28.35 -121.24 9.43
CA GLN A 384 28.16 -122.36 10.35
C GLN A 384 27.31 -123.49 9.74
N VAL A 385 26.24 -123.14 9.04
CA VAL A 385 25.39 -124.12 8.32
C VAL A 385 26.17 -124.78 7.19
N GLY A 386 27.00 -124.03 6.46
CA GLY A 386 27.90 -124.59 5.45
C GLY A 386 28.89 -125.61 6.04
N CYS A 387 29.44 -125.36 7.23
CA CYS A 387 30.27 -126.33 7.95
C CYS A 387 29.48 -127.57 8.40
N ALA A 388 28.26 -127.38 8.91
CA ALA A 388 27.38 -128.48 9.30
C ALA A 388 26.99 -129.36 8.10
N GLY A 389 26.73 -128.77 6.94
CA GLY A 389 26.48 -129.48 5.68
C GLY A 389 27.62 -130.40 5.29
N LYS A 390 28.88 -129.92 5.37
CA LYS A 390 30.08 -130.75 5.13
C LYS A 390 30.19 -131.92 6.11
N ALA A 391 29.83 -131.73 7.37
CA ALA A 391 29.83 -132.79 8.36
C ALA A 391 28.75 -133.85 8.09
N MET A 392 27.56 -133.43 7.63
CA MET A 392 26.50 -134.34 7.20
C MET A 392 26.88 -135.13 5.94
N ASP A 393 27.56 -134.49 5.00
CA ASP A 393 28.11 -135.17 3.82
C ASP A 393 29.11 -136.25 4.18
N ALA A 394 30.04 -135.95 5.10
CA ALA A 394 30.99 -136.93 5.60
C ALA A 394 30.28 -138.08 6.34
N LEU A 395 29.25 -137.78 7.13
CA LEU A 395 28.45 -138.79 7.83
C LEU A 395 27.72 -139.72 6.85
N ARG A 396 27.17 -139.16 5.76
CA ARG A 396 26.54 -139.94 4.68
C ARG A 396 27.54 -140.88 4.02
N GLU A 397 28.75 -140.41 3.70
CA GLU A 397 29.79 -141.24 3.10
C GLU A 397 30.23 -142.38 4.03
N GLU A 398 30.38 -142.10 5.33
CA GLU A 398 30.68 -143.15 6.32
C GLU A 398 29.52 -144.15 6.48
N SER A 399 28.26 -143.69 6.47
CA SER A 399 27.09 -144.58 6.46
C SER A 399 27.04 -145.48 5.22
N ASP A 400 27.38 -144.96 4.04
CA ASP A 400 27.46 -145.75 2.79
C ASP A 400 28.52 -146.85 2.91
N ARG A 401 29.69 -146.52 3.48
CA ARG A 401 30.77 -147.50 3.76
C ARG A 401 30.31 -148.60 4.72
N ILE A 402 29.63 -148.23 5.82
CA ILE A 402 29.09 -149.21 6.77
C ILE A 402 28.02 -150.08 6.09
N SER A 403 27.14 -149.49 5.27
CA SER A 403 26.11 -150.23 4.51
C SER A 403 26.73 -151.31 3.63
N SER A 404 27.81 -150.98 2.92
CA SER A 404 28.56 -151.93 2.11
C SER A 404 29.15 -153.08 2.96
N ILE A 405 29.75 -152.77 4.10
CA ILE A 405 30.30 -153.79 5.02
C ILE A 405 29.19 -154.71 5.55
N VAL A 406 28.04 -154.15 5.94
CA VAL A 406 26.89 -154.92 6.45
C VAL A 406 26.31 -155.83 5.37
N SER A 407 26.29 -155.38 4.11
CA SER A 407 25.91 -156.22 2.98
C SER A 407 26.85 -157.42 2.80
N VAL A 408 28.17 -157.20 2.94
CA VAL A 408 29.16 -158.31 2.90
C VAL A 408 28.99 -159.25 4.09
N ILE A 409 28.74 -158.73 5.30
CA ILE A 409 28.47 -159.57 6.49
C ILE A 409 27.24 -160.45 6.27
N ARG A 410 26.17 -159.88 5.70
CA ARG A 410 24.97 -160.64 5.35
C ARG A 410 25.27 -161.72 4.32
N GLU A 411 26.01 -161.39 3.27
CA GLU A 411 26.41 -162.36 2.24
C GLU A 411 27.24 -163.50 2.85
N VAL A 412 28.20 -163.18 3.72
CA VAL A 412 29.01 -164.18 4.45
C VAL A 412 28.14 -165.02 5.37
N ALA A 413 27.17 -164.43 6.08
CA ALA A 413 26.24 -165.15 6.94
C ALA A 413 25.33 -166.08 6.15
N ASP A 414 24.79 -165.64 5.01
CA ASP A 414 23.96 -166.47 4.13
C ASP A 414 24.78 -167.62 3.51
N GLN A 415 26.03 -167.36 3.10
CA GLN A 415 26.97 -168.39 2.67
C GLN A 415 27.29 -169.39 3.80
N THR A 416 27.50 -168.90 5.02
CA THR A 416 27.76 -169.73 6.20
C THR A 416 26.53 -170.59 6.55
N ASN A 417 25.33 -170.04 6.43
CA ASN A 417 24.06 -170.75 6.62
C ASN A 417 23.90 -171.88 5.59
N LEU A 418 24.23 -171.63 4.32
CA LEU A 418 24.23 -172.65 3.26
C LEU A 418 25.29 -173.74 3.49
N LEU A 419 26.50 -173.37 3.90
CA LEU A 419 27.56 -174.32 4.26
C LEU A 419 27.16 -175.18 5.46
N ALA A 420 26.57 -174.57 6.49
CA ALA A 420 26.08 -175.25 7.68
C ALA A 420 24.92 -176.20 7.35
N LEU A 421 24.00 -175.81 6.47
CA LEU A 421 22.93 -176.66 5.96
C LEU A 421 23.49 -177.87 5.21
N ASN A 422 24.45 -177.66 4.30
CA ASN A 422 25.12 -178.74 3.58
C ASN A 422 25.85 -179.70 4.53
N ALA A 423 26.52 -179.16 5.56
CA ALA A 423 27.17 -179.95 6.60
C ALA A 423 26.16 -180.75 7.46
N ALA A 424 25.02 -180.16 7.81
CA ALA A 424 23.95 -180.83 8.55
C ALA A 424 23.33 -181.98 7.73
N ILE A 425 23.13 -181.78 6.42
CA ILE A 425 22.66 -182.81 5.48
C ILE A 425 23.66 -183.97 5.42
N GLU A 426 24.96 -183.70 5.25
CA GLU A 426 25.97 -184.75 5.15
C GLU A 426 26.20 -185.47 6.49
N ALA A 427 26.08 -184.76 7.62
CA ALA A 427 26.11 -185.35 8.96
C ALA A 427 24.90 -186.28 9.20
N ALA A 428 23.69 -185.92 8.73
CA ALA A 428 22.53 -186.79 8.77
C ALA A 428 22.71 -188.04 7.87
N ARG A 429 23.43 -187.90 6.76
CA ARG A 429 23.77 -188.97 5.82
C ARG A 429 24.74 -190.01 6.39
N ALA A 430 25.62 -189.59 7.30
CA ALA A 430 26.60 -190.45 7.97
C ALA A 430 26.04 -191.27 9.16
N GLY A 431 24.76 -191.11 9.52
CA GLY A 431 24.08 -191.88 10.58
C GLY A 431 24.67 -191.63 11.97
N GLU A 432 24.84 -192.68 12.80
CA GLU A 432 25.31 -192.56 14.19
C GLU A 432 26.73 -191.94 14.33
N GLN A 433 27.60 -192.10 13.32
CA GLN A 433 28.95 -191.50 13.32
C GLN A 433 28.94 -189.97 13.11
N GLY A 434 27.84 -189.42 12.54
CA GLY A 434 27.69 -187.99 12.22
C GLY A 434 27.03 -187.15 13.31
N ARG A 435 26.53 -187.75 14.41
CA ARG A 435 25.74 -187.03 15.43
C ARG A 435 26.43 -185.81 16.04
N GLY A 436 27.73 -185.91 16.35
CA GLY A 436 28.49 -184.78 16.90
C GLY A 436 28.65 -183.64 15.90
N PHE A 437 28.87 -183.97 14.62
CA PHE A 437 28.96 -182.98 13.53
C PHE A 437 27.62 -182.32 13.24
N ALA A 438 26.51 -183.06 13.32
CA ALA A 438 25.17 -182.51 13.11
C ALA A 438 24.84 -181.42 14.14
N VAL A 439 25.20 -181.60 15.42
CA VAL A 439 24.99 -180.59 16.48
C VAL A 439 25.80 -179.33 16.21
N VAL A 440 27.08 -179.47 15.80
CA VAL A 440 27.92 -178.31 15.45
C VAL A 440 27.37 -177.59 14.21
N ALA A 441 26.95 -178.33 13.19
CA ALA A 441 26.36 -177.76 11.97
C ALA A 441 25.07 -176.98 12.27
N ASP A 442 24.17 -177.50 13.11
CA ASP A 442 22.96 -176.77 13.52
C ASP A 442 23.27 -175.54 14.38
N GLU A 443 24.31 -175.56 15.23
CA GLU A 443 24.72 -174.39 16.01
C GLU A 443 25.35 -173.30 15.13
N VAL A 444 26.15 -173.69 14.13
CA VAL A 444 26.67 -172.77 13.11
C VAL A 444 25.52 -172.20 12.26
N ARG A 445 24.52 -173.01 11.91
CA ARG A 445 23.32 -172.56 11.18
C ARG A 445 22.55 -171.51 11.97
N LYS A 446 22.27 -171.76 13.26
CA LYS A 446 21.62 -170.78 14.15
C LYS A 446 22.44 -169.51 14.32
N LEU A 447 23.78 -169.62 14.40
CA LEU A 447 24.65 -168.45 14.50
C LEU A 447 24.59 -167.63 13.20
N ALA A 448 24.64 -168.27 12.04
CA ALA A 448 24.50 -167.63 10.74
C ALA A 448 23.13 -166.94 10.57
N GLU A 449 22.02 -167.61 10.94
CA GLU A 449 20.68 -167.02 10.95
C GLU A 449 20.60 -165.78 11.87
N ARG A 450 21.21 -165.85 13.07
CA ARG A 450 21.32 -164.70 13.97
C ARG A 450 22.14 -163.56 13.36
N THR A 451 23.27 -163.87 12.71
CA THR A 451 24.10 -162.87 12.02
C THR A 451 23.36 -162.22 10.87
N THR A 452 22.62 -162.97 10.04
CA THR A 452 21.77 -162.43 8.98
C THR A 452 20.68 -161.52 9.55
N SER A 453 20.02 -161.92 10.65
CA SER A 453 19.02 -161.09 11.34
C SER A 453 19.62 -159.79 11.87
N SER A 454 20.77 -159.85 12.55
CA SER A 454 21.46 -158.65 13.06
C SER A 454 21.96 -157.75 11.92
N ALA A 455 22.47 -158.32 10.82
CA ALA A 455 22.87 -157.54 9.64
C ALA A 455 21.66 -156.85 8.99
N GLN A 456 20.49 -157.49 8.95
CA GLN A 456 19.25 -156.88 8.49
C GLN A 456 18.82 -155.72 9.40
N GLU A 457 18.84 -155.90 10.72
CA GLU A 457 18.54 -154.83 11.68
C GLU A 457 19.50 -153.64 11.52
N ILE A 458 20.81 -153.89 11.42
CA ILE A 458 21.81 -152.85 11.15
C ILE A 458 21.52 -152.15 9.82
N GLY A 459 21.19 -152.91 8.77
CA GLY A 459 20.80 -152.35 7.47
C GLY A 459 19.59 -151.41 7.56
N THR A 460 18.57 -151.77 8.35
CA THR A 460 17.42 -150.89 8.60
C THR A 460 17.81 -149.62 9.38
N MET A 461 18.72 -149.73 10.36
CA MET A 461 19.23 -148.57 11.11
C MET A 461 20.02 -147.62 10.20
N ILE A 462 20.86 -148.15 9.31
CA ILE A 462 21.62 -147.36 8.33
C ILE A 462 20.68 -146.67 7.33
N ALA A 463 19.64 -147.36 6.84
CA ALA A 463 18.65 -146.76 5.95
C ALA A 463 17.88 -145.61 6.64
N ALA A 464 17.51 -145.77 7.91
CA ALA A 464 16.91 -144.71 8.72
C ALA A 464 17.89 -143.53 8.93
N MET A 465 19.17 -143.83 9.12
CA MET A 465 20.25 -142.84 9.26
C MET A 465 20.44 -142.04 7.96
N HIS A 466 20.48 -142.70 6.79
CA HIS A 466 20.50 -142.02 5.49
C HIS A 466 19.32 -141.07 5.31
N THR A 467 18.11 -141.53 5.63
CA THR A 467 16.91 -140.70 5.56
C THR A 467 17.02 -139.48 6.47
N SER A 468 17.53 -139.67 7.69
CA SER A 468 17.73 -138.59 8.66
C SER A 468 18.78 -137.57 8.19
N VAL A 469 19.91 -138.05 7.63
CA VAL A 469 20.96 -137.18 7.07
C VAL A 469 20.44 -136.41 5.86
N ALA A 470 19.72 -137.05 4.94
CA ALA A 470 19.12 -136.40 3.78
C ALA A 470 18.10 -135.32 4.18
N ASN A 471 17.30 -135.57 5.22
CA ASN A 471 16.39 -134.57 5.77
C ASN A 471 17.16 -133.40 6.40
N ALA A 472 18.19 -133.68 7.21
CA ALA A 472 19.01 -132.63 7.82
C ALA A 472 19.71 -131.76 6.76
N MET A 473 20.21 -132.35 5.67
CA MET A 473 20.78 -131.59 4.55
C MET A 473 19.76 -130.67 3.87
N ARG A 474 18.54 -131.16 3.63
CA ARG A 474 17.45 -130.35 3.05
C ARG A 474 17.07 -129.18 3.95
N ASP A 475 16.99 -129.42 5.25
CA ASP A 475 16.71 -128.37 6.23
C ASP A 475 17.84 -127.33 6.27
N MET A 476 19.11 -127.76 6.17
CA MET A 476 20.26 -126.87 6.06
C MET A 476 20.23 -126.01 4.79
N GLU A 477 19.89 -126.56 3.62
CA GLU A 477 19.68 -125.79 2.38
C GLU A 477 18.56 -124.75 2.57
N GLY A 478 17.47 -125.14 3.22
CA GLY A 478 16.38 -124.24 3.61
C GLY A 478 16.86 -123.07 4.45
N VAL A 479 17.66 -123.33 5.49
CA VAL A 479 18.25 -122.29 6.36
C VAL A 479 19.18 -121.36 5.58
N VAL A 480 20.03 -121.89 4.68
CA VAL A 480 20.91 -121.05 3.84
C VAL A 480 20.09 -120.10 2.96
N SER A 481 19.03 -120.60 2.32
CA SER A 481 18.13 -119.78 1.50
C SER A 481 17.46 -118.67 2.31
N HIS A 482 16.87 -119.00 3.47
CA HIS A 482 16.20 -118.02 4.34
C HIS A 482 17.17 -116.98 4.91
N THR A 483 18.39 -117.40 5.24
CA THR A 483 19.45 -116.51 5.71
C THR A 483 19.89 -115.54 4.60
N GLY A 484 20.01 -116.03 3.36
CA GLY A 484 20.30 -115.20 2.19
C GLY A 484 19.22 -114.16 1.92
N GLN A 485 17.94 -114.55 2.00
CA GLN A 485 16.82 -113.61 1.86
C GLN A 485 16.80 -112.58 2.99
N SER A 486 17.04 -113.01 4.24
CA SER A 486 17.09 -112.14 5.41
C SER A 486 18.23 -111.12 5.33
N LYS A 487 19.38 -111.53 4.79
CA LYS A 487 20.50 -110.64 4.47
C LYS A 487 20.11 -109.58 3.45
N ALA A 488 19.51 -109.96 2.32
CA ALA A 488 19.08 -109.01 1.29
C ALA A 488 18.06 -107.98 1.84
N MET A 489 17.12 -108.41 2.68
CA MET A 489 16.17 -107.52 3.36
C MET A 489 16.87 -106.56 4.33
N SER A 490 17.87 -107.06 5.07
CA SER A 490 18.68 -106.24 5.98
C SER A 490 19.49 -105.18 5.22
N GLU A 491 20.13 -105.55 4.11
CA GLU A 491 20.84 -104.59 3.24
C GLU A 491 19.90 -103.51 2.67
N GLN A 492 18.66 -103.87 2.34
CA GLN A 492 17.65 -102.89 1.93
C GLN A 492 17.25 -101.96 3.07
N ALA A 493 17.02 -102.49 4.28
CA ALA A 493 16.71 -101.68 5.46
C ALA A 493 17.86 -100.72 5.80
N ALA A 494 19.12 -101.15 5.64
CA ALA A 494 20.29 -100.29 5.84
C ALA A 494 20.30 -99.11 4.85
N ARG A 495 19.95 -99.33 3.58
CA ARG A 495 19.83 -98.24 2.58
C ARG A 495 18.76 -97.23 2.99
N HIS A 496 17.60 -97.69 3.47
CA HIS A 496 16.56 -96.79 3.96
C HIS A 496 16.99 -95.98 5.19
N MET A 497 17.79 -96.55 6.09
CA MET A 497 18.36 -95.79 7.21
C MET A 497 19.28 -94.67 6.72
N ILE A 498 20.13 -94.93 5.73
CA ILE A 498 21.00 -93.91 5.12
C ILE A 498 20.16 -92.80 4.48
N GLU A 499 19.09 -93.14 3.77
CA GLU A 499 18.16 -92.17 3.17
C GLU A 499 17.47 -91.29 4.22
N ILE A 500 17.04 -91.88 5.34
CA ILE A 500 16.44 -91.14 6.47
C ILE A 500 17.46 -90.18 7.08
N SER A 501 18.68 -90.63 7.36
CA SER A 501 19.77 -89.79 7.90
C SER A 501 20.07 -88.61 6.95
N ALA A 502 20.20 -88.86 5.65
CA ALA A 502 20.40 -87.81 4.65
C ALA A 502 19.21 -86.84 4.55
N SER A 503 17.97 -87.33 4.70
CA SER A 503 16.77 -86.48 4.71
C SER A 503 16.71 -85.60 5.96
N ALA A 504 17.02 -86.17 7.12
CA ALA A 504 17.08 -85.45 8.38
C ALA A 504 18.13 -84.32 8.35
N ASN A 505 19.32 -84.60 7.80
CA ASN A 505 20.35 -83.58 7.64
C ASN A 505 19.93 -82.44 6.69
N ARG A 506 19.21 -82.76 5.59
CA ARG A 506 18.64 -81.72 4.72
C ARG A 506 17.63 -80.82 5.44
N VAL A 507 16.81 -81.40 6.33
CA VAL A 507 15.90 -80.62 7.19
C VAL A 507 16.69 -79.71 8.13
N SER A 508 17.76 -80.20 8.76
CA SER A 508 18.61 -79.37 9.63
C SER A 508 19.23 -78.17 8.91
N VAL A 509 19.72 -78.36 7.68
CA VAL A 509 20.23 -77.26 6.84
C VAL A 509 19.14 -76.24 6.52
N ALA A 510 17.97 -76.69 6.06
CA ALA A 510 16.85 -75.79 5.74
C ALA A 510 16.37 -74.99 6.96
N ILE A 511 16.34 -75.60 8.14
CA ILE A 511 15.98 -74.90 9.38
C ILE A 511 17.02 -73.85 9.81
N THR A 512 18.30 -74.09 9.51
CA THR A 512 19.36 -73.09 9.75
C THR A 512 19.15 -71.86 8.87
N GLU A 513 18.77 -72.05 7.60
CA GLU A 513 18.43 -70.95 6.68
C GLU A 513 17.17 -70.19 7.14
N VAL A 514 16.13 -70.90 7.59
CA VAL A 514 14.93 -70.27 8.19
C VAL A 514 15.30 -69.43 9.41
N THR A 515 16.18 -69.93 10.28
CA THR A 515 16.63 -69.19 11.46
C THR A 515 17.37 -67.91 11.07
N ALA A 516 18.23 -67.96 10.06
CA ALA A 516 18.90 -66.76 9.54
C ALA A 516 17.91 -65.74 8.96
N ALA A 517 16.92 -66.20 8.18
CA ALA A 517 15.88 -65.34 7.62
C ALA A 517 15.02 -64.67 8.70
N LEU A 518 14.72 -65.38 9.79
CA LEU A 518 14.01 -64.83 10.95
C LEU A 518 14.81 -63.72 11.64
N GLY A 519 16.13 -63.87 11.75
CA GLY A 519 17.00 -62.81 12.27
C GLY A 519 16.96 -61.53 11.41
N HIS A 520 16.96 -61.68 10.08
CA HIS A 520 16.78 -60.54 9.18
C HIS A 520 15.39 -59.90 9.29
N GLN A 521 14.33 -60.70 9.44
CA GLN A 521 12.98 -60.19 9.67
C GLN A 521 12.85 -59.44 10.99
N GLU A 522 13.50 -59.91 12.07
CA GLU A 522 13.51 -59.23 13.37
C GLU A 522 14.15 -57.85 13.26
N GLN A 523 15.31 -57.76 12.60
CA GLN A 523 15.99 -56.48 12.36
C GLN A 523 15.12 -55.52 11.53
N ALA A 524 14.49 -56.01 10.47
CA ALA A 524 13.58 -55.21 9.64
C ALA A 524 12.36 -54.73 10.45
N ALA A 525 11.78 -55.59 11.29
CA ALA A 525 10.67 -55.23 12.16
C ALA A 525 11.04 -54.10 13.14
N GLN A 526 12.22 -54.18 13.76
CA GLN A 526 12.72 -53.13 14.66
C GLN A 526 12.95 -51.80 13.93
N GLU A 527 13.46 -51.84 12.69
CA GLU A 527 13.63 -50.63 11.88
C GLU A 527 12.28 -49.99 11.51
N ILE A 528 11.29 -50.82 11.14
CA ILE A 528 9.93 -50.34 10.85
C ILE A 528 9.32 -49.72 12.12
N ALA A 529 9.50 -50.33 13.30
CA ALA A 529 9.02 -49.76 14.57
C ALA A 529 9.59 -48.36 14.81
N ALA A 530 10.90 -48.18 14.65
CA ALA A 530 11.55 -46.88 14.81
C ALA A 530 11.02 -45.83 13.80
N ARG A 531 10.76 -46.25 12.55
CA ARG A 531 10.17 -45.37 11.52
C ARG A 531 8.73 -44.99 11.86
N VAL A 532 7.92 -45.91 12.37
CA VAL A 532 6.54 -45.65 12.82
C VAL A 532 6.51 -44.64 13.97
N GLU A 533 7.47 -44.71 14.91
CA GLU A 533 7.59 -43.72 15.99
C GLU A 533 7.92 -42.31 15.45
N VAL A 534 8.78 -42.22 14.43
CA VAL A 534 9.06 -40.96 13.74
C VAL A 534 7.80 -40.40 13.08
N VAL A 535 6.99 -41.25 12.43
CA VAL A 535 5.72 -40.84 11.81
C VAL A 535 4.74 -40.33 12.86
N ALA A 536 4.59 -41.01 13.99
CA ALA A 536 3.72 -40.56 15.09
C ALA A 536 4.12 -39.16 15.60
N ARG A 537 5.42 -38.92 15.82
CA ARG A 537 5.93 -37.60 16.23
C ARG A 537 5.71 -36.51 15.17
N LEU A 538 5.83 -36.86 13.88
CA LEU A 538 5.54 -35.93 12.78
C LEU A 538 4.05 -35.56 12.75
N SER A 539 3.15 -36.51 12.99
CA SER A 539 1.72 -36.25 13.11
C SER A 539 1.42 -35.26 14.24
N GLU A 540 2.00 -35.45 15.42
CA GLU A 540 1.82 -34.53 16.56
C GLU A 540 2.35 -33.12 16.24
N ARG A 541 3.50 -33.02 15.56
CA ARG A 541 4.05 -31.75 15.10
C ARG A 541 3.17 -31.09 14.02
N ASN A 542 2.58 -31.86 13.13
CA ASN A 542 1.65 -31.34 12.11
C ASN A 542 0.39 -30.79 12.78
N ASN A 543 -0.16 -31.50 13.76
CA ASN A 543 -1.32 -31.04 14.52
C ASN A 543 -1.06 -29.71 15.23
N THR A 544 0.06 -29.59 15.95
CA THR A 544 0.44 -28.33 16.61
C THR A 544 0.69 -27.19 15.62
N THR A 545 1.31 -27.47 14.47
CA THR A 545 1.53 -26.48 13.41
C THR A 545 0.23 -26.02 12.79
N ALA A 546 -0.68 -26.95 12.49
CA ALA A 546 -2.01 -26.66 11.95
C ALA A 546 -2.86 -25.80 12.90
N ALA A 547 -2.85 -26.12 14.20
CA ALA A 547 -3.50 -25.30 15.23
C ALA A 547 -2.95 -23.86 15.26
N ARG A 548 -1.63 -23.69 15.09
CA ARG A 548 -1.00 -22.37 15.03
C ARG A 548 -1.39 -21.61 13.76
N VAL A 549 -1.47 -22.29 12.63
CA VAL A 549 -1.92 -21.71 11.35
C VAL A 549 -3.38 -21.26 11.43
N ALA A 550 -4.26 -22.06 12.03
CA ALA A 550 -5.66 -21.68 12.27
C ALA A 550 -5.75 -20.43 13.17
N ALA A 551 -4.99 -20.37 14.26
CA ALA A 551 -4.94 -19.21 15.15
C ALA A 551 -4.45 -17.93 14.44
N LEU A 552 -3.39 -18.03 13.62
CA LEU A 552 -2.89 -16.92 12.81
C LEU A 552 -3.93 -16.45 11.79
N SER A 553 -4.67 -17.38 11.19
CA SER A 553 -5.74 -17.07 10.25
C SER A 553 -6.88 -16.30 10.94
N THR A 554 -7.28 -16.72 12.14
CA THR A 554 -8.26 -15.96 12.94
C THR A 554 -7.75 -14.55 13.28
N ALA A 555 -6.45 -14.39 13.59
CA ALA A 555 -5.86 -13.09 13.84
C ALA A 555 -5.83 -12.20 12.58
N LEU A 556 -5.52 -12.76 11.42
CA LEU A 556 -5.59 -12.09 10.12
C LEU A 556 -7.02 -11.64 9.80
N ASP A 557 -8.01 -12.52 9.99
CA ASP A 557 -9.42 -12.20 9.81
C ASP A 557 -9.83 -11.03 10.72
N GLY A 558 -9.47 -11.06 12.01
CA GLY A 558 -9.70 -9.95 12.93
C GLY A 558 -9.01 -8.63 12.53
N ALA A 559 -7.80 -8.70 11.97
CA ALA A 559 -7.09 -7.53 11.45
C ALA A 559 -7.79 -6.95 10.22
N THR A 560 -8.24 -7.80 9.29
CA THR A 560 -9.02 -7.36 8.10
C THR A 560 -10.37 -6.76 8.48
N GLY A 561 -11.08 -7.33 9.46
CA GLY A 561 -12.31 -6.76 10.00
C GLY A 561 -12.09 -5.40 10.67
N THR A 562 -10.90 -5.17 11.23
CA THR A 562 -10.52 -3.85 11.75
C THR A 562 -10.21 -2.86 10.63
N LEU A 563 -9.49 -3.28 9.58
CA LEU A 563 -9.30 -2.46 8.37
C LEU A 563 -10.63 -2.09 7.72
N HIS A 564 -11.56 -3.05 7.59
CA HIS A 564 -12.89 -2.81 7.04
C HIS A 564 -13.62 -1.73 7.84
N ARG A 565 -13.68 -1.85 9.17
CA ARG A 565 -14.30 -0.84 10.05
C ARG A 565 -13.62 0.52 9.97
N VAL A 566 -12.31 0.59 9.71
CA VAL A 566 -11.61 1.87 9.54
C VAL A 566 -12.01 2.50 8.23
N VAL A 567 -12.05 1.74 7.13
CA VAL A 567 -12.40 2.25 5.81
C VAL A 567 -13.90 2.57 5.68
N ASP A 568 -14.78 1.79 6.30
CA ASP A 568 -16.24 2.02 6.34
C ASP A 568 -16.64 3.34 7.01
N ARG A 569 -15.75 3.92 7.83
CA ARG A 569 -15.95 5.27 8.38
C ARG A 569 -15.88 6.34 7.30
N PHE A 570 -15.29 6.04 6.16
CA PHE A 570 -15.21 6.92 5.00
C PHE A 570 -16.33 6.57 4.04
N LYS A 571 -17.07 7.59 3.60
CA LYS A 571 -18.05 7.43 2.55
C LYS A 571 -17.34 7.61 1.21
N LEU A 572 -17.27 6.53 0.46
CA LEU A 572 -16.54 6.40 -0.80
C LEU A 572 -17.49 6.44 -1.99
#